data_AF-A0A150UG97-F1
#
_entry.id   AF-A0A150UG97-F1
#
_cell.length_a   1.000
_cell.length_b   1.000
_cell.length_c   1.000
_cell.angle_alpha   90.00
_cell.angle_beta   90.00
_cell.angle_gamma   90.00
#
_symmetry.space_group_name_H-M   'P 1'
#
loop_
_entity.id
_entity.type
_entity.pdbx_description
1 polymer ?
#
loop_
_entity_poly.entity_id
_entity_poly.type
_entity_poly.pdbx_seq_one_letter_code
_entity_poly.pdbx_strand_id
1 'polypeptide(L)'
;MRNIMIIAAIMIGLGTFMAQMADKMSSASATSAPRTTVAVATAAPTGGRSLAISRDGRGHFQTEGRIEGQRIGFMVDTGASVVALNE
;
A
#
# COMPACT_ATOMS: atom_id res chain seq x y z
N MET A 1 -50.50 -12.14 4.69
CA MET A 1 -49.36 -12.29 3.76
C MET A 1 -48.95 -10.95 3.10
N ARG A 2 -49.86 -10.23 2.44
CA ARG A 2 -49.52 -8.97 1.73
C ARG A 2 -48.90 -7.89 2.61
N ASN A 3 -49.48 -7.61 3.79
CA ASN A 3 -48.96 -6.59 4.70
C ASN A 3 -47.61 -6.97 5.32
N ILE A 4 -47.37 -8.26 5.55
CA ILE A 4 -46.10 -8.78 6.07
C ILE A 4 -44.99 -8.56 5.04
N MET A 5 -45.26 -8.80 3.76
CA MET A 5 -44.30 -8.55 2.67
C MET A 5 -43.98 -7.07 2.49
N ILE A 6 -44.97 -6.19 2.67
CA ILE A 6 -44.78 -4.73 2.62
C ILE A 6 -43.89 -4.26 3.79
N ILE A 7 -44.18 -4.72 5.00
CA ILE A 7 -43.39 -4.37 6.19
C ILE A 7 -41.94 -4.89 6.05
N ALA A 8 -41.76 -6.11 5.54
CA ALA A 8 -40.43 -6.67 5.30
C ALA A 8 -39.63 -5.84 4.28
N ALA A 9 -40.25 -5.43 3.17
CA ALA A 9 -39.59 -4.60 2.16
C ALA A 9 -39.19 -3.22 2.72
N ILE A 10 -40.03 -2.61 3.55
CA ILE A 10 -39.74 -1.34 4.22
C ILE A 10 -38.56 -1.50 5.19
N MET A 11 -38.54 -2.56 6.01
CA MET A 11 -37.46 -2.80 6.97
C MET A 11 -36.11 -3.04 6.28
N ILE A 12 -36.09 -3.76 5.16
CA ILE A 12 -34.88 -3.97 4.35
C ILE A 12 -34.38 -2.63 3.79
N GLY A 13 -35.27 -1.84 3.18
CA GLY A 13 -34.90 -0.52 2.65
C GLY A 13 -34.35 0.41 3.72
N LEU A 14 -35.02 0.49 4.87
CA LEU A 14 -34.62 1.34 5.99
C LEU A 14 -33.27 0.91 6.59
N GLY A 15 -33.04 -0.40 6.72
CA GLY A 15 -31.77 -0.95 7.17
C GLY A 15 -30.62 -0.63 6.23
N THR A 16 -30.79 -0.84 4.92
CA THR A 16 -29.75 -0.51 3.92
C THR A 16 -29.43 0.99 3.87
N PHE A 17 -30.44 1.84 4.03
CA PHE A 17 -30.27 3.29 4.05
C PHE A 17 -29.52 3.76 5.30
N MET A 18 -29.84 3.22 6.47
CA MET A 18 -29.13 3.53 7.72
C MET A 18 -27.68 3.07 7.70
N ALA A 19 -27.37 1.91 7.10
CA ALA A 19 -26.00 1.44 6.94
C ALA A 19 -25.15 2.41 6.09
N GLN A 20 -25.70 2.86 4.95
CA GLN A 20 -25.02 3.85 4.09
C GLN A 20 -24.85 5.22 4.77
N MET A 21 -25.82 5.63 5.58
CA MET A 21 -25.74 6.87 6.34
C MET A 21 -24.67 6.78 7.44
N ALA A 22 -24.55 5.61 8.09
CA ALA A 22 -23.51 5.34 9.07
C ALA A 22 -22.11 5.34 8.43
N ASP A 23 -21.91 4.73 7.27
CA ASP A 23 -20.63 4.75 6.54
C ASP A 23 -20.22 6.18 6.13
N LYS A 24 -21.18 7.01 5.72
CA LYS A 24 -20.93 8.43 5.40
C LYS A 24 -20.56 9.24 6.63
N MET A 25 -21.18 8.96 7.78
CA MET A 25 -20.89 9.67 9.04
C MET A 25 -19.62 9.13 9.72
N SER A 26 -19.29 7.85 9.51
CA SER A 26 -18.11 7.15 10.01
C SER A 26 -16.90 7.23 9.07
N SER A 27 -16.97 8.06 8.03
CA SER A 27 -15.77 8.64 7.41
C SER A 27 -15.16 9.63 8.40
N ALA A 28 -14.67 9.10 9.52
CA ALA A 28 -13.81 9.80 10.45
C ALA A 28 -12.65 10.37 9.61
N SER A 29 -12.48 11.69 9.70
CA SER A 29 -11.31 12.37 9.19
C SER A 29 -10.06 11.65 9.70
N ALA A 30 -9.49 10.80 8.86
CA ALA A 30 -8.09 10.45 8.97
C ALA A 30 -7.35 11.74 8.68
N THR A 31 -7.21 12.59 9.71
CA THR A 31 -6.24 13.67 9.72
C THR A 31 -4.94 13.01 9.32
N SER A 32 -4.56 13.20 8.06
CA SER A 32 -3.23 12.88 7.60
C SER A 32 -2.33 13.83 8.38
N ALA A 33 -1.84 13.36 9.52
CA ALA A 33 -0.78 14.04 10.22
C ALA A 33 0.31 14.32 9.16
N PRO A 34 0.79 15.56 9.02
CA PRO A 34 1.84 15.85 8.08
C PRO A 34 3.00 14.92 8.42
N ARG A 35 3.23 13.94 7.56
CA ARG A 35 4.34 13.01 7.71
C ARG A 35 5.55 13.83 7.32
N THR A 36 6.18 14.47 8.31
CA THR A 36 7.44 15.17 8.13
C THR A 36 8.42 14.14 7.59
N THR A 37 8.65 14.16 6.28
CA THR A 37 9.77 13.48 5.66
C THR A 37 11.00 14.20 6.16
N VAL A 38 11.57 13.71 7.25
CA VAL A 38 12.91 14.11 7.65
C VAL A 38 13.79 13.71 6.48
N ALA A 39 14.22 14.70 5.70
CA ALA A 39 15.26 14.50 4.71
C ALA A 39 16.50 14.11 5.51
N VAL A 40 16.72 12.81 5.67
CA VAL A 40 18.01 12.30 6.13
C VAL A 40 18.99 12.74 5.06
N ALA A 41 19.80 13.74 5.38
CA ALA A 41 20.92 14.15 4.55
C ALA A 41 21.85 12.93 4.46
N THR A 42 21.62 12.11 3.45
CA THR A 42 22.50 11.00 3.11
C THR A 42 23.78 11.66 2.63
N ALA A 43 24.87 11.44 3.36
CA ALA A 43 26.19 11.90 2.93
C ALA A 43 26.35 11.53 1.45
N ALA A 44 26.70 12.51 0.62
CA ALA A 44 26.92 12.25 -0.81
C ALA A 44 27.93 11.10 -0.91
N PRO A 45 27.61 10.01 -1.62
CA PRO A 45 28.51 8.88 -1.72
C PRO A 45 29.85 9.40 -2.24
N THR A 46 30.91 9.20 -1.44
CA THR A 46 32.28 9.56 -1.78
C THR A 46 32.77 8.58 -2.85
N GLY A 47 32.34 8.82 -4.09
CA GLY A 47 32.63 7.97 -5.25
C GLY A 47 31.54 6.95 -5.54
N GLY A 48 31.20 6.82 -6.84
CA GLY A 48 30.38 5.73 -7.36
C GLY A 48 28.92 6.11 -7.63
N ARG A 49 28.40 5.55 -8.72
CA ARG A 49 27.07 5.77 -9.29
C ARG A 49 25.98 5.68 -8.22
N SER A 50 25.11 6.70 -8.15
CA SER A 50 23.92 6.69 -7.30
C SER A 50 22.70 6.21 -8.07
N LEU A 51 21.83 5.44 -7.43
CA LEU A 51 20.54 4.98 -7.97
C LEU A 51 19.45 5.25 -6.93
N ALA A 52 18.45 6.04 -7.30
CA ALA A 52 17.26 6.25 -6.50
C ALA A 52 16.22 5.17 -6.79
N ILE A 53 15.77 4.45 -5.75
CA ILE A 53 14.77 3.39 -5.85
C ILE A 53 13.58 3.78 -4.96
N SER A 54 12.40 3.90 -5.56
CA SER A 54 11.17 4.14 -4.81
C SER A 54 10.72 2.87 -4.09
N ARG A 55 10.16 3.04 -2.89
CA ARG A 55 9.51 1.95 -2.14
C ARG A 55 8.27 1.48 -2.90
N ASP A 56 8.07 0.17 -2.99
CA ASP A 56 6.87 -0.41 -3.58
C ASP A 56 5.65 -0.30 -2.64
N GLY A 57 4.47 -0.71 -3.15
CA GLY A 57 3.23 -0.67 -2.38
C GLY A 57 3.17 -1.65 -1.20
N ARG A 58 4.03 -2.67 -1.19
CA ARG A 58 4.13 -3.68 -0.11
C ARG A 58 5.10 -3.26 0.97
N GLY A 59 6.01 -2.38 0.61
CA GLY A 59 6.96 -1.75 1.48
C GLY A 59 8.40 -2.15 1.36
N HIS A 60 8.72 -2.88 0.28
CA HIS A 60 10.07 -3.29 -0.04
C HIS A 60 10.66 -2.38 -1.11
N PHE A 61 11.96 -2.52 -1.35
CA PHE A 61 12.65 -1.87 -2.44
C PHE A 61 13.02 -2.93 -3.47
N GLN A 62 12.68 -2.67 -4.73
CA GLN A 62 12.96 -3.56 -5.85
C GLN A 62 13.93 -2.88 -6.81
N THR A 63 14.90 -3.61 -7.34
CA THR A 63 15.86 -3.10 -8.32
C THR A 63 16.04 -4.08 -9.46
N GLU A 64 16.47 -3.58 -10.61
CA GLU A 64 16.74 -4.39 -11.79
C GLU A 64 18.25 -4.66 -11.92
N GLY A 65 18.61 -5.94 -11.92
CA GLY A 65 19.98 -6.40 -12.19
C GLY A 65 20.08 -7.09 -13.54
N ARG A 66 21.31 -7.38 -13.97
CA ARG A 66 21.57 -8.26 -15.11
C ARG A 66 22.45 -9.43 -14.70
N ILE A 67 22.04 -10.64 -15.07
CA ILE A 67 22.84 -11.87 -14.95
C ILE A 67 22.92 -12.47 -16.35
N GLU A 68 24.13 -12.70 -16.86
CA GLU A 68 24.35 -13.22 -18.23
C GLU A 68 23.59 -12.43 -19.32
N GLY A 69 23.44 -11.11 -19.12
CA GLY A 69 22.69 -10.24 -20.04
C GLY A 69 21.17 -10.24 -19.86
N GLN A 70 20.60 -11.21 -19.13
CA GLN A 70 19.18 -11.25 -18.80
C GLN A 70 18.86 -10.24 -17.70
N ARG A 71 17.81 -9.44 -17.91
CA ARG A 71 17.29 -8.51 -16.90
C ARG A 71 16.44 -9.29 -15.89
N ILE A 72 16.76 -9.15 -14.60
CA ILE A 72 16.10 -9.84 -13.50
C ILE A 72 15.79 -8.82 -12.40
N GLY A 73 14.56 -8.88 -11.87
CA GLY A 73 14.14 -8.07 -10.73
C GLY A 73 14.59 -8.69 -9.41
N PHE A 74 15.18 -7.88 -8.53
CA PHE A 74 15.68 -8.27 -7.22
C PHE A 74 15.03 -7.45 -6.12
N MET A 75 14.82 -8.10 -4.97
CA MET A 75 14.48 -7.43 -3.73
C MET A 75 15.74 -7.01 -2.99
N VAL A 76 15.75 -5.78 -2.47
CA VAL A 76 16.83 -5.29 -1.63
C VAL A 76 16.68 -5.89 -0.23
N ASP A 77 17.60 -6.78 0.13
CA ASP A 77 17.72 -7.36 1.46
C ASP A 77 19.06 -6.97 2.08
N THR A 78 19.04 -6.09 3.09
CA THR A 78 20.24 -5.63 3.80
C THR A 78 20.80 -6.69 4.76
N GLY A 79 20.04 -7.77 5.03
CA GLY A 79 20.48 -8.90 5.84
C GLY A 79 21.17 -10.00 5.02
N ALA A 80 21.11 -9.93 3.69
CA ALA A 80 21.74 -10.90 2.81
C ALA A 80 23.23 -10.60 2.59
N SER A 81 24.06 -11.64 2.64
CA SER A 81 25.49 -11.58 2.26
C SER A 81 25.76 -12.14 0.86
N VAL A 82 24.75 -12.76 0.24
CA VAL A 82 24.80 -13.39 -1.08
C VAL A 82 23.58 -12.99 -1.91
N VAL A 83 23.68 -13.10 -3.23
CA VAL A 83 22.52 -12.94 -4.12
C VAL A 83 21.73 -14.24 -4.15
N ALA A 84 20.51 -14.21 -3.62
CA ALA A 84 19.60 -15.34 -3.68
C ALA A 84 18.81 -15.31 -5.00
N LEU A 85 18.76 -16.45 -5.69
CA LEU A 85 17.94 -16.66 -6.87
C LEU A 85 16.86 -17.69 -6.55
N ASN A 86 15.71 -17.56 -7.21
CA ASN A 86 14.71 -18.60 -7.19
C ASN A 86 15.23 -19.82 -7.98
N GLU A 87 14.73 -20.99 -7.61
CA GLU A 87 15.03 -22.28 -8.28
C GLU A 87 14.46 -22.39 -9.70
#